data_AF-A0A2D9H4K7-F1
#
_entry.id   AF-A0A2D9H4K7-F1
#
_cell.length_a   1.000
_cell.length_b   1.000
_cell.length_c   1.000
_cell.angle_alpha   90.00
_cell.angle_beta   90.00
_cell.angle_gamma   90.00
#
_symmetry.space_group_name_H-M   'P 1'
#
loop_
_entity.id
_entity.type
_entity.pdbx_description
1 polymer ?
#
loop_
_entity_poly.entity_id
_entity_poly.type
_entity_poly.pdbx_seq_one_letter_code
_entity_poly.pdbx_strand_id
1 'polypeptide(L)'
;VGVVPAPGVRLPEHLDFPRTVDGLRDLLAGAGLDAEAHPITWTHRGPVDELWDGAAAGIGGIGATVAAQPVEVRERLRAAYDQEVRALVVDGELCFSTEAVLGVGVAPGRMGA
;
A
#
# COMPACT_ATOMS: atom_id res chain seq x y z
N VAL A 1 -23.39 13.16 4.31
CA VAL A 1 -22.19 13.59 3.55
C VAL A 1 -21.25 12.39 3.41
N GLY A 2 -20.79 12.11 2.20
CA GLY A 2 -19.84 11.02 1.90
C GLY A 2 -18.38 11.45 2.08
N VAL A 3 -17.45 10.51 1.95
CA VAL A 3 -16.00 10.79 2.01
C VAL A 3 -15.57 11.53 0.74
N VAL A 4 -14.76 12.57 0.90
CA VAL A 4 -14.07 13.24 -0.21
C VAL A 4 -12.58 12.90 -0.16
N PRO A 5 -11.99 12.29 -1.21
CA PRO A 5 -10.57 12.00 -1.25
C PRO A 5 -9.71 13.24 -1.01
N ALA A 6 -8.64 13.10 -0.22
CA ALA A 6 -7.64 14.16 -0.12
C ALA A 6 -6.99 14.37 -1.50
N PRO A 7 -6.56 15.61 -1.85
CA PRO A 7 -5.81 15.84 -3.06
C PRO A 7 -4.55 14.97 -3.09
N GLY A 8 -4.48 14.03 -4.02
CA GLY A 8 -3.31 13.20 -4.23
C GLY A 8 -2.30 13.90 -5.13
N VAL A 9 -1.01 13.69 -4.88
CA VAL A 9 0.04 14.02 -5.85
C VAL A 9 0.23 12.81 -6.75
N ARG A 10 -0.45 12.80 -7.90
CA ARG A 10 -0.12 11.84 -8.97
C ARG A 10 1.13 12.35 -9.67
N LEU A 11 2.09 11.45 -9.89
CA LEU A 11 3.24 11.77 -10.73
C LEU A 11 2.75 12.02 -12.17
N PRO A 12 3.41 12.92 -12.92
CA PRO A 12 3.27 12.96 -14.37
C PRO A 12 3.47 11.56 -14.95
N GLU A 13 2.70 11.20 -15.99
CA GLU A 13 2.70 9.84 -16.55
C GLU A 13 4.12 9.35 -16.93
N HIS A 14 4.96 10.24 -17.47
CA HIS A 14 6.34 9.93 -17.84
C HIS A 14 7.31 9.73 -16.66
N LEU A 15 6.89 10.05 -15.43
CA LEU A 15 7.63 9.78 -14.19
C LEU A 15 6.97 8.65 -13.38
N ASP A 16 5.84 8.13 -13.83
CA ASP A 16 5.13 7.04 -13.19
C ASP A 16 5.47 5.70 -13.87
N PHE A 17 5.14 4.60 -13.22
CA PHE A 17 5.37 3.25 -13.77
C PHE A 17 4.20 2.32 -13.44
N PRO A 18 3.92 1.29 -14.26
CA PRO A 18 2.88 0.33 -13.92
C PRO A 18 3.22 -0.44 -12.63
N ARG A 19 2.27 -0.57 -11.69
CA ARG A 19 2.42 -1.42 -10.48
C ARG A 19 2.22 -2.90 -10.83
N THR A 20 3.02 -3.38 -11.78
CA THR A 20 3.01 -4.76 -12.28
C THR A 20 4.41 -5.34 -12.16
N VAL A 21 4.53 -6.66 -12.34
CA VAL A 21 5.82 -7.36 -12.37
C VAL A 21 6.74 -6.73 -13.42
N ASP A 22 6.24 -6.60 -14.66
CA ASP A 22 7.00 -5.99 -15.75
C ASP A 22 7.34 -4.53 -15.46
N GLY A 23 6.36 -3.74 -14.97
CA GLY A 23 6.58 -2.32 -14.70
C GLY A 23 7.64 -2.06 -13.62
N LEU A 24 7.68 -2.86 -12.55
CA LEU A 24 8.70 -2.72 -11.51
C LEU A 24 10.08 -3.22 -12.00
N ARG A 25 10.14 -4.34 -12.73
CA ARG A 25 11.38 -4.82 -13.34
C ARG A 25 11.97 -3.78 -14.28
N ASP A 26 11.14 -3.22 -15.16
CA ASP A 26 11.58 -2.26 -16.18
C ASP A 26 12.00 -0.94 -15.54
N LEU A 27 11.37 -0.52 -14.44
CA LEU A 27 11.82 0.62 -13.64
C LEU A 27 13.25 0.41 -13.10
N LEU A 28 13.53 -0.76 -12.51
CA LEU A 28 14.84 -1.09 -11.96
C LEU A 28 15.90 -1.23 -13.07
N ALA A 29 15.55 -1.88 -14.18
CA ALA A 29 16.42 -2.00 -15.34
C ALA A 29 16.72 -0.63 -15.97
N GLY A 30 15.74 0.26 -16.04
CA GLY A 30 15.90 1.65 -16.48
C GLY A 30 16.85 2.46 -15.59
N ALA A 31 17.05 2.05 -14.34
CA ALA A 31 18.05 2.61 -13.43
C ALA A 31 19.46 2.00 -13.60
N GLY A 32 19.64 1.06 -14.55
CA GLY A 32 20.92 0.42 -14.85
C GLY A 32 21.25 -0.80 -13.99
N LEU A 33 20.25 -1.39 -13.33
CA LEU A 33 20.40 -2.61 -12.54
C LEU A 33 20.14 -3.86 -13.41
N ASP A 34 20.83 -4.95 -13.12
CA ASP A 34 20.40 -6.29 -13.54
C ASP A 34 19.24 -6.70 -12.64
N ALA A 35 18.02 -6.71 -13.20
CA ALA A 35 16.79 -6.65 -12.43
C ALA A 35 15.84 -7.83 -12.73
N GLU A 36 15.26 -8.35 -11.65
CA GLU A 36 14.15 -9.30 -11.69
C GLU A 36 13.01 -8.80 -10.79
N ALA A 37 11.79 -9.25 -11.09
CA ALA A 37 10.64 -9.00 -10.24
C ALA A 37 9.70 -10.20 -10.26
N HIS A 38 8.99 -10.43 -9.16
CA HIS A 38 8.01 -11.51 -9.07
C HIS A 38 6.90 -11.16 -8.08
N PRO A 39 5.68 -11.71 -8.27
CA PRO A 39 4.63 -11.56 -7.28
C PRO A 39 4.99 -12.37 -6.04
N ILE A 40 4.59 -11.86 -4.88
CA ILE A 40 4.61 -12.57 -3.61
C ILE A 40 3.25 -12.42 -2.95
N THR A 41 2.80 -13.47 -2.29
CA THR A 41 1.55 -13.48 -1.54
C THR A 41 1.80 -13.96 -0.13
N TRP A 42 1.16 -13.34 0.85
CA TRP A 42 1.18 -13.80 2.23
C TRP A 42 -0.15 -13.49 2.91
N THR A 43 -0.44 -14.20 4.00
CA THR A 43 -1.55 -13.85 4.89
C THR A 43 -1.08 -12.77 5.85
N HIS A 44 -1.64 -11.57 5.74
CA HIS A 44 -1.47 -10.56 6.77
C HIS A 44 -2.14 -11.05 8.05
N ARG A 45 -1.46 -10.87 9.18
CA ARG A 45 -1.98 -11.08 10.52
C ARG A 45 -1.57 -9.93 11.41
N GLY A 46 -2.49 -9.44 12.21
CA GLY A 46 -2.23 -8.40 13.19
C GLY A 46 -3.45 -8.05 14.03
N PRO A 47 -3.28 -7.23 15.08
CA PRO A 47 -4.39 -6.71 15.87
C PRO A 47 -5.41 -5.99 14.99
N VAL A 48 -6.69 -6.21 15.29
CA VAL A 48 -7.81 -5.65 14.50
C VAL A 48 -7.77 -4.12 14.44
N ASP A 49 -7.22 -3.45 15.45
CA ASP A 49 -7.15 -1.99 15.48
C ASP A 49 -5.97 -1.40 14.69
N GLU A 50 -4.89 -2.14 14.44
CA GLU A 50 -3.66 -1.56 13.88
C GLU A 50 -3.85 -1.01 12.45
N LEU A 51 -4.62 -1.71 11.62
CA LEU A 51 -4.91 -1.24 10.26
C LEU A 51 -5.74 0.07 10.29
N TRP A 52 -6.66 0.20 11.25
CA TRP A 52 -7.38 1.45 11.47
C TRP A 52 -6.46 2.55 12.01
N ASP A 53 -5.62 2.25 12.98
CA ASP A 53 -4.73 3.22 13.60
C ASP A 53 -3.80 3.86 12.58
N GLY A 54 -3.27 3.08 11.63
CA GLY A 54 -2.51 3.61 10.50
C GLY A 54 -3.31 4.59 9.64
N ALA A 55 -4.55 4.23 9.29
CA ALA A 55 -5.43 5.13 8.53
C ALA A 55 -5.79 6.39 9.34
N ALA A 56 -6.14 6.26 10.61
CA ALA A 56 -6.48 7.37 11.49
C ALA A 56 -5.30 8.31 11.76
N ALA A 57 -4.07 7.78 11.74
CA ALA A 57 -2.82 8.54 11.85
C ALA A 57 -2.40 9.26 10.55
N GLY A 58 -3.15 9.09 9.46
CA GLY A 58 -2.85 9.78 8.21
C GLY A 58 -1.88 9.05 7.28
N ILE A 59 -1.60 7.76 7.50
CA ILE A 59 -0.59 7.02 6.73
C ILE A 59 -1.10 6.71 5.32
N GLY A 60 -0.31 7.11 4.31
CA GLY A 60 -0.62 6.89 2.90
C GLY A 60 -1.84 7.66 2.40
N GLY A 61 -2.27 7.38 1.16
CA GLY A 61 -3.39 8.09 0.53
C GLY A 61 -4.74 7.86 1.23
N ILE A 62 -4.97 6.64 1.73
CA ILE A 62 -6.16 6.30 2.51
C ILE A 62 -6.15 7.08 3.82
N GLY A 63 -5.05 7.05 4.58
CA GLY A 63 -4.97 7.76 5.84
C GLY A 63 -5.09 9.27 5.68
N ALA A 64 -4.41 9.85 4.69
CA ALA A 64 -4.57 11.27 4.36
C ALA A 64 -6.03 11.64 4.07
N THR A 65 -6.76 10.78 3.36
CA THR A 65 -8.19 10.95 3.11
C THR A 65 -9.01 10.90 4.39
N VAL A 66 -8.76 9.90 5.26
CA VAL A 66 -9.46 9.78 6.56
C VAL A 66 -9.19 10.99 7.46
N ALA A 67 -7.94 11.42 7.56
CA ALA A 67 -7.52 12.54 8.39
C ALA A 67 -8.12 13.88 7.94
N ALA A 68 -8.37 14.05 6.64
CA ALA A 68 -8.99 15.25 6.08
C ALA A 68 -10.51 15.36 6.31
N GLN A 69 -11.17 14.31 6.80
CA GLN A 69 -12.62 14.33 7.02
C GLN A 69 -12.99 15.02 8.34
N PRO A 70 -14.20 15.62 8.43
CA PRO A 70 -14.79 16.04 9.69
C PRO A 70 -14.88 14.89 10.71
N VAL A 71 -14.87 15.22 12.00
CA VAL A 71 -14.88 14.24 13.10
C VAL A 71 -16.05 13.26 12.96
N GLU A 72 -17.24 13.76 12.63
CA GLU A 72 -18.46 12.96 12.51
C GLU A 72 -18.38 11.96 11.35
N VAL A 73 -17.62 12.30 10.29
CA VAL A 73 -17.37 11.40 9.17
C VAL A 73 -16.32 10.35 9.54
N ARG A 74 -15.30 10.71 10.31
CA ARG A 74 -14.28 9.78 10.82
C ARG A 74 -14.88 8.74 11.77
N GLU A 75 -15.80 9.14 12.64
CA GLU A 75 -16.53 8.22 13.53
C GLU A 75 -17.38 7.22 12.74
N ARG A 76 -18.06 7.68 11.69
CA ARG A 76 -18.81 6.78 10.79
C ARG A 76 -17.89 5.84 10.01
N LEU A 77 -16.71 6.30 9.59
CA LEU A 77 -15.70 5.45 8.97
C LEU A 77 -15.18 4.39 9.93
N ARG A 78 -14.97 4.74 11.20
CA ARG A 78 -14.58 3.78 12.25
C ARG A 78 -15.65 2.71 12.44
N ALA A 79 -16.91 3.12 12.58
CA ALA A 79 -18.01 2.18 12.76
C ALA A 79 -18.18 1.24 11.55
N ALA A 80 -17.98 1.75 10.33
CA ALA A 80 -17.98 0.93 9.12
C ALA A 80 -16.78 -0.03 9.09
N TYR A 81 -15.58 0.45 9.41
CA TYR A 81 -14.38 -0.39 9.54
C TYR A 81 -14.63 -1.56 10.52
N ASP A 82 -15.14 -1.26 11.72
CA ASP A 82 -15.44 -2.25 12.77
C ASP A 82 -16.49 -3.29 12.33
N GLN A 83 -17.33 -2.97 11.35
CA GLN A 83 -18.28 -3.90 10.76
C GLN A 83 -17.64 -4.78 9.69
N GLU A 84 -16.90 -4.18 8.76
CA GLU A 84 -16.32 -4.87 7.60
C GLU A 84 -15.22 -5.86 8.02
N VAL A 85 -14.39 -5.51 9.00
CA VAL A 85 -13.27 -6.37 9.40
C VAL A 85 -13.71 -7.64 10.13
N ARG A 86 -14.95 -7.72 10.64
CA ARG A 86 -15.43 -8.89 11.41
C ARG A 86 -15.32 -10.19 10.64
N ALA A 87 -15.60 -10.15 9.33
CA ALA A 87 -15.52 -11.33 8.46
C ALA A 87 -14.07 -11.78 8.20
N LEU A 88 -13.11 -10.91 8.47
CA LEU A 88 -11.68 -11.14 8.29
C LEU A 88 -10.98 -11.52 9.61
N VAL A 89 -11.68 -11.50 10.75
CA VAL A 89 -11.10 -11.89 12.03
C VAL A 89 -11.03 -13.40 12.14
N VAL A 90 -9.83 -13.94 12.38
CA VAL A 90 -9.55 -15.34 12.65
C VAL A 90 -8.71 -15.42 13.92
N ASP A 91 -9.14 -16.22 14.89
CA ASP A 91 -8.45 -16.38 16.18
C ASP A 91 -8.18 -15.06 16.93
N GLY A 92 -9.05 -14.06 16.74
CA GLY A 92 -8.95 -12.74 17.37
C GLY A 92 -8.04 -11.75 16.65
N GLU A 93 -7.42 -12.15 15.54
CA GLU A 93 -6.56 -11.30 14.71
C GLU A 93 -7.20 -11.02 13.35
N LEU A 94 -6.89 -9.85 12.79
CA LEU A 94 -7.25 -9.53 11.43
C LEU A 94 -6.43 -10.38 10.46
N CYS A 95 -7.10 -11.13 9.58
CA CYS A 95 -6.48 -12.11 8.71
C CYS A 95 -6.99 -11.93 7.27
N PHE A 96 -6.11 -11.52 6.35
CA PHE A 96 -6.46 -11.37 4.93
C PHE A 96 -5.28 -11.64 4.01
N SER A 97 -5.59 -12.06 2.77
CA SER A 97 -4.58 -12.26 1.74
C SER A 97 -4.01 -10.93 1.28
N THR A 98 -2.69 -10.82 1.25
CA THR A 98 -1.97 -9.67 0.71
C THR A 98 -1.08 -10.12 -0.44
N GLU A 99 -0.95 -9.27 -1.44
CA GLU A 99 -0.08 -9.47 -2.59
C GLU A 99 0.81 -8.23 -2.79
N ALA A 100 2.04 -8.45 -3.20
CA ALA A 100 2.96 -7.41 -3.64
C ALA A 100 3.84 -7.92 -4.78
N VAL A 101 4.47 -6.98 -5.49
CA VAL A 101 5.58 -7.29 -6.41
C VAL A 101 6.89 -7.03 -5.67
N LEU A 102 7.72 -8.06 -5.55
CA LEU A 102 9.09 -7.93 -5.07
C LEU A 102 10.02 -7.72 -6.26
N GLY A 103 10.78 -6.63 -6.27
CA GLY A 103 11.84 -6.37 -7.23
C GLY A 103 13.21 -6.53 -6.59
N VAL A 104 14.14 -7.18 -7.29
CA VAL A 104 15.53 -7.35 -6.89
C VAL A 104 16.41 -6.81 -8.01
N GLY A 105 17.44 -6.04 -7.67
CA GLY A 105 18.35 -5.43 -8.64
C GLY A 105 19.79 -5.47 -8.17
N VAL A 106 20.70 -5.90 -9.05
CA VAL A 106 22.14 -5.94 -8.79
C VAL A 106 22.83 -4.86 -9.62
N ALA A 107 23.64 -4.03 -8.97
CA ALA A 107 24.47 -3.06 -9.69
C ALA A 107 25.58 -3.81 -10.44
N PRO A 108 25.87 -3.47 -11.71
CA PRO A 108 27.00 -4.05 -12.41
C PRO A 108 28.27 -3.77 -11.61
N GLY A 109 29.03 -4.82 -11.31
CA GLY A 109 30.30 -4.68 -10.60
C GLY A 109 31.16 -3.66 -11.35
N ARG A 110 31.77 -2.71 -10.62
CA ARG A 110 32.80 -1.84 -11.19
C ARG A 110 33.87 -2.77 -11.77
N MET A 111 33.89 -2.95 -13.09
CA MET A 111 35.06 -3.53 -13.76
C MET A 111 36.20 -2.58 -13.44
N GLY A 112 37.14 -3.05 -12.60
CA GLY A 112 38.32 -2.30 -12.23
C GLY A 112 39.06 -1.87 -13.49
N ALA A 113 39.29 -0.57 -13.61
CA ALA A 113 40.27 0.01 -14.51
C ALA A 113 41.68 -0.16 -13.90
#